data_AF-W2MY75-F1
#
_entry.id   AF-W2MY75-F1
#
_cell.length_a   1.000
_cell.length_b   1.000
_cell.length_c   1.000
_cell.angle_alpha   90.00
_cell.angle_beta   90.00
_cell.angle_gamma   90.00
#
_symmetry.space_group_name_H-M   'P 1'
#
loop_
_entity.id
_entity.type
_entity.pdbx_description
1 polymer ?
#
loop_
_entity_poly.entity_id
_entity_poly.type
_entity_poly.pdbx_seq_one_letter_code
_entity_poly.pdbx_strand_id
1 'polypeptide(L)'
;MIWKVFWEGEGIFSGMDIDETAWVCIRPYCDDSHIGAMTETCTRQVPVQYLTSRKKDPTVQAFWKMTQEVNEEDEREIVRFLAKLLRNDCLPNPKVVLEE
;
A
#
# COMPACT_ATOMS: atom_id res chain seq x y z
N MET A 1 -9.25 1.14 -2.97
CA MET A 1 -8.51 2.41 -3.12
C MET A 1 -7.47 2.23 -4.21
N ILE A 2 -7.25 3.27 -5.02
CA ILE A 2 -6.26 3.27 -6.11
C ILE A 2 -5.40 4.51 -5.90
N TRP A 3 -4.08 4.37 -6.04
CA TRP A 3 -3.17 5.51 -6.00
C TRP A 3 -2.14 5.44 -7.12
N LYS A 4 -1.58 6.62 -7.43
CA LYS A 4 -0.50 6.81 -8.38
C LYS A 4 0.58 7.64 -7.71
N VAL A 5 1.82 7.18 -7.78
CA VAL A 5 2.99 7.85 -7.21
C VAL A 5 4.04 7.98 -8.30
N PHE A 6 4.73 9.11 -8.32
CA PHE A 6 5.89 9.32 -9.17
C PHE A 6 7.10 9.55 -8.30
N TRP A 7 8.09 8.67 -8.42
CA TRP A 7 9.35 8.75 -7.68
C TRP A 7 10.39 9.43 -8.56
N GLU A 8 10.95 10.55 -8.12
CA GLU A 8 12.05 11.23 -8.79
C GLU A 8 13.29 11.24 -7.87
N GLY A 9 14.40 10.71 -8.37
CA GLY A 9 15.66 10.69 -7.66
C GLY A 9 16.40 12.01 -7.74
N GLU A 10 16.92 12.47 -6.60
CA GLU A 10 17.79 13.65 -6.51
C GLU A 10 19.24 13.27 -6.15
N GLY A 11 20.18 14.20 -6.38
CA GLY A 11 21.59 14.02 -6.00
C GLY A 11 22.23 12.81 -6.69
N ILE A 12 22.67 11.82 -5.91
CA ILE A 12 23.27 10.59 -6.45
C ILE A 12 22.28 9.75 -7.28
N PHE A 13 20.98 9.99 -7.12
CA PHE A 13 19.91 9.32 -7.87
C PHE A 13 19.37 10.19 -9.02
N SER A 14 20.01 11.33 -9.32
CA SER A 14 19.55 12.24 -10.37
C SER A 14 19.35 11.52 -11.71
N GLY A 15 18.19 11.70 -12.33
CA GLY A 15 17.82 11.05 -13.60
C GLY A 15 17.28 9.62 -13.45
N MET A 16 17.00 9.19 -12.22
CA MET A 16 16.27 7.97 -11.92
C MET A 16 14.82 8.32 -11.57
N ASP A 17 13.85 7.67 -12.23
CA ASP A 17 12.45 7.84 -11.89
C ASP A 17 11.60 6.57 -12.10
N ILE A 18 10.51 6.49 -11.34
CA ILE A 18 9.56 5.36 -11.33
C ILE A 18 8.15 5.90 -11.37
N ASP A 19 7.38 5.47 -12.37
CA ASP A 19 5.93 5.61 -12.34
C ASP A 19 5.31 4.40 -11.64
N GLU A 20 4.67 4.65 -10.51
CA GLU A 20 3.98 3.66 -9.72
C GLU A 20 2.47 3.82 -9.79
N THR A 21 1.79 2.71 -10.02
CA THR A 21 0.34 2.61 -9.88
C THR A 21 0.01 1.41 -9.03
N ALA A 22 -0.84 1.61 -8.02
CA ALA A 22 -1.22 0.55 -7.11
C ALA A 22 -2.70 0.61 -6.74
N TRP A 23 -3.23 -0.56 -6.35
CA TRP A 23 -4.57 -0.68 -5.83
C TRP A 23 -4.59 -1.58 -4.60
N VAL A 24 -5.54 -1.29 -3.72
CA VAL A 24 -5.90 -2.12 -2.57
C VAL A 24 -7.40 -2.32 -2.51
N CYS A 25 -7.81 -3.57 -2.29
CA CYS A 25 -9.16 -3.95 -1.91
C CYS A 25 -9.13 -4.42 -0.46
N ILE A 26 -10.00 -3.85 0.38
CA ILE A 26 -10.17 -4.30 1.76
C ILE A 26 -11.63 -4.69 1.94
N ARG A 27 -11.84 -5.89 2.47
CA ARG A 27 -13.18 -6.43 2.70
C ARG A 27 -13.25 -7.13 4.05
N PRO A 28 -14.40 -7.09 4.74
CA PRO A 28 -14.62 -7.92 5.91
C PRO A 28 -14.34 -9.39 5.59
N TYR A 29 -13.72 -10.08 6.52
CA TYR A 29 -13.45 -11.51 6.43
C TYR A 29 -13.94 -12.18 7.72
N CYS A 30 -14.79 -13.19 7.57
CA CYS A 30 -15.30 -13.98 8.67
C CYS A 30 -15.32 -15.44 8.23
N ASP A 31 -14.57 -16.29 8.92
CA ASP A 31 -14.72 -17.75 8.88
C ASP A 31 -15.07 -18.28 10.27
N ASP A 32 -15.25 -19.60 10.41
CA ASP A 32 -15.67 -20.24 11.66
C ASP A 32 -14.71 -19.99 12.85
N SER A 33 -13.51 -19.46 12.58
CA SER A 33 -12.43 -19.27 13.58
C SER A 33 -11.85 -17.85 13.63
N HIS A 34 -12.07 -17.01 12.62
CA HIS A 34 -11.47 -15.68 12.51
C HIS A 34 -12.47 -14.62 12.05
N ILE A 35 -12.52 -13.52 12.79
CA ILE A 35 -13.18 -12.27 12.39
C ILE A 35 -12.09 -11.23 12.14
N GLY A 36 -12.03 -10.67 10.94
CA GLY A 36 -11.01 -9.71 10.55
C GLY A 36 -11.31 -9.00 9.23
N ALA A 37 -10.24 -8.55 8.57
CA ALA A 37 -10.30 -7.94 7.24
C ALA A 37 -9.32 -8.64 6.31
N MET A 38 -9.79 -8.99 5.11
CA MET A 38 -8.95 -9.46 4.02
C MET A 38 -8.47 -8.25 3.23
N THR A 39 -7.17 -8.20 2.93
CA THR A 39 -6.54 -7.14 2.14
C THR A 39 -5.91 -7.77 0.90
N GLU A 40 -6.25 -7.25 -0.26
CA GLU A 40 -5.66 -7.63 -1.55
C GLU A 40 -4.98 -6.39 -2.13
N THR A 41 -3.67 -6.44 -2.34
CA THR A 41 -2.87 -5.35 -2.92
C THR A 41 -2.24 -5.77 -4.24
N CYS A 42 -2.06 -4.81 -5.14
CA CYS A 42 -1.23 -4.99 -6.33
C CYS A 42 -0.58 -3.66 -6.68
N THR A 43 0.75 -3.71 -6.81
CA THR A 43 1.59 -2.55 -7.08
C THR A 43 2.35 -2.80 -8.37
N ARG A 44 2.28 -1.85 -9.31
CA ARG A 44 3.00 -1.87 -10.58
C ARG A 44 3.96 -0.67 -10.62
N GLN A 45 5.24 -0.97 -10.69
CA GLN A 45 6.31 0.02 -10.82
C GLN A 45 6.92 -0.03 -12.21
N VAL A 46 7.02 1.13 -12.87
CA VAL A 46 7.61 1.29 -14.20
C VAL A 46 8.84 2.20 -14.10
N PRO A 47 10.06 1.62 -14.00
CA PRO A 47 11.29 2.39 -14.14
C PRO A 47 11.45 2.98 -15.54
N VAL A 48 12.11 4.13 -15.65
CA VAL A 48 12.61 4.59 -16.95
C VAL A 48 13.64 3.65 -17.57
N GLN A 49 13.80 3.77 -18.89
CA GLN A 49 14.75 2.97 -19.67
C GLN A 49 16.17 3.01 -19.09
N TYR A 50 16.61 4.18 -18.56
CA TYR A 50 17.90 4.33 -17.90
C TYR A 50 18.10 3.30 -16.78
N LEU A 51 17.15 3.20 -15.86
CA LEU A 51 17.17 2.23 -14.76
C LEU A 51 17.17 0.78 -15.27
N THR A 52 16.37 0.49 -16.29
CA THR A 52 16.31 -0.87 -16.87
C THR A 52 17.60 -1.29 -17.57
N SER A 53 18.35 -0.33 -18.12
CA SER A 53 19.62 -0.58 -18.81
C SER A 53 20.80 -0.77 -17.85
N ARG A 54 20.71 -0.25 -16.62
CA ARG A 54 21.77 -0.24 -15.61
C ARG A 54 21.41 -1.03 -14.35
N LYS A 55 20.65 -2.13 -14.46
CA LYS A 55 20.21 -2.94 -13.30
C LYS A 55 21.33 -3.44 -12.36
N LYS A 56 22.56 -3.54 -12.85
CA LYS A 56 23.73 -3.97 -12.05
C LYS A 56 24.47 -2.81 -11.38
N ASP A 57 24.10 -1.56 -11.68
CA ASP A 57 24.66 -0.38 -11.03
C ASP A 57 24.24 -0.36 -9.55
N PRO A 58 25.18 -0.29 -8.59
CA PRO A 58 24.88 -0.27 -7.17
C PRO A 58 23.95 0.88 -6.76
N THR A 59 24.06 2.02 -7.43
CA THR A 59 23.23 3.21 -7.17
C THR A 59 21.79 2.95 -7.61
N VAL A 60 21.60 2.31 -8.76
CA VAL A 60 20.28 1.89 -9.25
C VAL A 60 19.64 0.86 -8.30
N GLN A 61 20.43 -0.09 -7.80
CA GLN A 61 19.92 -1.08 -6.82
C GLN A 61 19.56 -0.43 -5.49
N ALA A 62 20.36 0.52 -5.02
CA ALA A 62 20.07 1.27 -3.79
C ALA A 62 18.77 2.08 -3.93
N PHE A 63 18.57 2.75 -5.07
CA PHE A 63 17.33 3.45 -5.38
C PHE A 63 16.13 2.51 -5.38
N TRP A 64 16.25 1.35 -6.05
CA TRP A 64 15.19 0.33 -6.09
C TRP A 64 14.82 -0.16 -4.69
N LYS A 65 15.83 -0.52 -3.90
CA LYS A 65 15.63 -1.01 -2.53
C LYS A 65 14.94 0.04 -1.66
N MET A 66 15.37 1.30 -1.75
CA MET A 66 14.76 2.41 -1.01
C MET A 66 13.27 2.55 -1.37
N THR A 67 12.93 2.56 -2.66
CA THR A 67 11.52 2.72 -3.09
C THR A 67 10.65 1.54 -2.66
N GLN A 68 11.21 0.31 -2.61
CA GLN A 68 10.49 -0.84 -2.09
C GLN A 68 10.26 -0.76 -0.58
N GLU A 69 11.26 -0.33 0.19
CA GLU A 69 11.15 -0.19 1.65
C GLU A 69 10.09 0.84 2.04
N VAL A 70 10.05 1.99 1.34
CA VAL A 70 9.03 3.03 1.57
C VAL A 70 7.63 2.53 1.21
N ASN A 71 7.48 1.83 0.08
CA ASN A 71 6.19 1.24 -0.29
C ASN A 71 5.67 0.23 0.74
N GLU A 72 6.54 -0.66 1.21
CA GLU A 72 6.15 -1.63 2.24
C GLU A 72 5.73 -0.94 3.54
N GLU A 73 6.36 0.18 3.90
CA GLU A 73 5.97 0.98 5.04
C GLU A 73 4.61 1.65 4.84
N ASP A 74 4.41 2.31 3.71
CA ASP A 74 3.15 2.98 3.37
C ASP A 74 1.99 1.97 3.29
N GLU A 75 2.19 0.80 2.68
CA GLU A 75 1.19 -0.26 2.63
C GLU A 75 0.78 -0.72 4.04
N ARG A 76 1.74 -0.90 4.97
CA ARG A 76 1.44 -1.28 6.36
C ARG A 76 0.65 -0.20 7.10
N GLU A 77 1.02 1.07 6.95
CA GLU A 77 0.32 2.17 7.62
C GLU A 77 -1.10 2.35 7.08
N ILE A 78 -1.28 2.26 5.76
CA ILE A 78 -2.58 2.32 5.09
C ILE A 78 -3.49 1.20 5.59
N VAL A 79 -3.01 -0.05 5.62
CA VAL A 79 -3.79 -1.19 6.10
C VAL A 79 -4.13 -1.02 7.58
N ARG A 80 -3.19 -0.58 8.41
CA ARG A 80 -3.44 -0.32 9.83
C ARG A 80 -4.49 0.76 10.04
N PHE A 81 -4.43 1.85 9.28
CA PHE A 81 -5.39 2.94 9.34
C PHE A 81 -6.79 2.47 8.92
N LEU A 82 -6.90 1.76 7.80
CA LEU A 82 -8.17 1.23 7.30
C LEU A 82 -8.78 0.19 8.26
N ALA A 83 -7.96 -0.68 8.87
CA ALA A 83 -8.42 -1.62 9.89
C ALA A 83 -8.90 -0.96 11.19
N LYS A 84 -8.42 0.26 11.50
CA LYS A 84 -8.96 1.05 12.62
C LYS A 84 -10.30 1.69 12.25
N LEU A 85 -10.41 2.26 11.05
CA LEU A 85 -11.67 2.84 10.57
C LEU A 85 -12.80 1.80 10.55
N LEU A 86 -12.56 0.63 9.96
CA LEU A 86 -13.55 -0.45 9.89
C LEU A 86 -13.99 -0.97 11.26
N ARG A 87 -13.11 -0.92 12.27
CA ARG A 87 -13.49 -1.28 13.65
C ARG A 87 -14.44 -0.28 14.30
N ASN A 88 -14.31 1.01 13.98
CA ASN A 88 -15.20 2.04 14.49
C ASN A 88 -16.60 1.97 13.84
N ASP A 89 -16.67 1.56 12.58
CA ASP A 89 -17.94 1.38 11.84
C ASP A 89 -18.68 0.07 12.20
N CYS A 90 -18.01 -0.88 12.86
CA CYS A 90 -18.56 -2.18 13.28
C CYS A 90 -19.20 -2.19 14.69
N LEU A 91 -19.32 -1.05 15.37
CA LEU A 91 -20.15 -1.00 16.57
C LEU A 91 -21.61 -1.22 16.17
N PRO A 92 -22.31 -2.25 16.70
CA PRO A 92 -23.72 -2.40 16.42
C PRO A 92 -24.41 -1.12 16.90
N ASN A 93 -25.22 -0.50 16.03
CA ASN A 93 -26.22 0.46 16.46
C ASN A 93 -26.92 -0.15 17.69
N PRO A 94 -26.94 0.53 18.85
CA PRO A 94 -27.60 -0.02 20.02
C PRO A 94 -29.01 -0.39 19.59
N LYS A 95 -29.33 -1.68 19.69
CA LYS A 95 -30.68 -2.18 19.39
C LYS A 95 -31.62 -1.28 20.19
N VAL A 96 -32.47 -0.54 19.49
CA VAL A 96 -33.56 0.21 20.11
C VAL A 96 -34.36 -0.84 20.87
N VAL A 97 -34.21 -0.87 22.19
CA VAL A 97 -35.05 -1.69 23.05
C VAL A 97 -36.42 -1.01 23.01
N LEU A 98 -37.33 -1.57 22.22
CA LEU A 98 -38.74 -1.30 22.37
C LEU A 98 -39.17 -2.10 23.60
N GLU A 99 -39.24 -1.43 24.76
CA GLU A 99 -40.04 -1.92 25.88
C GLU A 99 -41.51 -1.57 25.56
N GLU A 100 -42.36 -2.61 25.53
CA GLU A 100 -43.82 -2.50 25.60
C GLU A 100 -44.29 -2.27 27.04
#